data_AF-A0A9D8S7K1-F1
#
_entry.id   AF-A0A9D8S7K1-F1
#
_cell.length_a   1.000
_cell.length_b   1.000
_cell.length_c   1.000
_cell.angle_alpha   90.00
_cell.angle_beta   90.00
_cell.angle_gamma   90.00
#
_symmetry.space_group_name_H-M   'P 1'
#
loop_
_entity.id
_entity.type
_entity.pdbx_description
1 polymer ?
#
loop_
_entity_poly.entity_id
_entity_poly.type
_entity_poly.pdbx_seq_one_letter_code
_entity_poly.pdbx_strand_id
1 'polypeptide(L)' 'MYSTQLYKRIKNMSEEDLLKKEVEETRLQIKLAYFKLSQATDIMLVESIVLELKSLETKHDYLLKRLKGGKEK' A
#
# COMPACT_ATOMS: atom_id res chain seq x y z
N MET A 1 -7.50 1.75 22.16
CA MET A 1 -8.22 3.04 22.14
C MET A 1 -7.36 4.06 21.41
N TYR A 2 -7.75 4.50 20.22
CA TYR A 2 -7.04 5.57 19.52
C TYR A 2 -7.17 6.88 20.31
N SER A 3 -6.08 7.61 20.49
CA SER A 3 -6.13 8.93 21.15
C SER A 3 -7.08 9.86 20.40
N THR A 4 -7.85 10.66 21.12
CA THR A 4 -8.83 11.60 20.57
C THR A 4 -8.24 12.57 19.54
N GLN A 5 -6.92 12.77 19.56
CA GLN A 5 -6.19 13.56 18.57
C GLN A 5 -5.98 12.82 17.24
N LEU A 6 -5.70 11.50 17.26
CA LEU A 6 -5.50 10.71 16.04
C LEU A 6 -6.80 10.60 15.23
N TYR A 7 -7.92 10.43 15.93
CA TYR A 7 -9.25 10.37 15.31
C TYR A 7 -9.64 11.70 14.64
N LYS A 8 -9.38 12.84 15.31
CA LYS A 8 -9.59 14.18 14.73
C LYS A 8 -8.73 14.42 13.49
N ARG A 9 -7.48 13.95 13.50
CA ARG A 9 -6.57 14.07 12.34
C ARG A 9 -7.08 13.27 11.15
N ILE A 10 -7.51 12.02 11.37
CA ILE A 10 -8.07 11.17 10.30
C ILE A 10 -9.39 11.74 9.76
N LYS A 11 -10.26 12.26 10.64
CA LYS A 11 -11.54 12.88 10.25
C LYS A 11 -11.36 14.12 9.35
N ASN A 12 -10.24 14.83 9.49
CA ASN A 12 -9.94 16.05 8.75
C ASN A 12 -9.00 15.85 7.56
N MET A 13 -8.55 14.62 7.28
CA MET A 13 -7.72 14.35 6.10
C MET A 13 -8.55 14.45 4.83
N SER A 14 -8.00 15.11 3.81
CA SER A 14 -8.62 15.10 2.49
C SER A 14 -8.60 13.68 1.90
N GLU A 15 -9.51 13.41 0.97
CA GLU A 15 -9.48 12.13 0.22
C GLU A 15 -8.13 11.92 -0.48
N GLU A 16 -7.50 13.00 -0.94
CA GLU A 16 -6.16 12.96 -1.53
C GLU A 16 -5.08 12.55 -0.51
N ASP A 17 -5.14 13.04 0.73
CA ASP A 17 -4.18 12.68 1.77
C ASP A 17 -4.36 11.23 2.23
N LEU A 18 -5.60 10.74 2.30
CA LEU A 18 -5.90 9.34 2.56
C LEU A 18 -5.36 8.46 1.43
N LEU A 19 -5.52 8.88 0.18
CA LEU A 19 -5.00 8.17 -0.98
C LEU A 19 -3.46 8.15 -1.02
N LYS A 20 -2.79 9.27 -0.72
CA LYS A 20 -1.32 9.33 -0.58
C LYS A 20 -0.82 8.38 0.50
N LYS A 21 -1.52 8.35 1.63
CA LYS A 21 -1.19 7.45 2.74
C LYS A 21 -1.33 5.99 2.31
N GLU A 22 -2.40 5.64 1.60
CA GLU A 22 -2.61 4.28 1.11
C GLU A 22 -1.56 3.86 0.06
N VAL A 23 -1.12 4.78 -0.80
CA VAL A 23 0.01 4.56 -1.73
C VAL A 23 1.28 4.22 -0.96
N GLU A 24 1.64 5.02 0.05
CA GLU A 24 2.85 4.79 0.85
C GLU A 24 2.77 3.49 1.67
N GLU A 25 1.61 3.18 2.25
CA GLU A 25 1.39 1.90 2.94
C GLU A 25 1.56 0.70 1.99
N THR A 26 0.97 0.78 0.79
CA THR A 26 1.11 -0.27 -0.24
C THR A 26 2.57 -0.41 -0.67
N ARG A 27 3.30 0.70 -0.83
CA ARG A 27 4.74 0.70 -1.15
C ARG A 27 5.57 0.04 -0.06
N LEU A 28 5.25 0.26 1.22
CA LEU A 28 5.93 -0.42 2.34
C LEU A 28 5.64 -1.92 2.35
N GLN A 29 4.40 -2.33 2.05
CA GLN A 29 4.04 -3.74 1.92
C GLN A 29 4.82 -4.43 0.79
N ILE A 30 4.98 -3.77 -0.36
CA ILE A 30 5.82 -4.28 -1.47
C ILE A 30 7.25 -4.51 -1.01
N LYS A 31 7.87 -3.52 -0.34
CA LYS A 31 9.24 -3.66 0.19
C LYS A 31 9.37 -4.83 1.17
N LEU A 32 8.38 -4.99 2.05
CA LEU A 32 8.35 -6.11 2.99
C LEU A 32 8.22 -7.46 2.28
N ALA A 33 7.38 -7.56 1.25
CA ALA A 33 7.22 -8.77 0.46
C ALA A 33 8.51 -9.14 -0.29
N TYR A 34 9.21 -8.16 -0.90
CA TYR A 34 10.54 -8.40 -1.48
C TYR A 34 11.58 -8.84 -0.43
N PHE A 35 11.53 -8.28 0.78
CA PHE A 35 12.39 -8.73 1.87
C PHE A 35 12.10 -10.18 2.27
N LYS A 36 10.82 -10.55 2.46
CA LYS A 36 10.42 -11.95 2.70
C LYS A 36 10.88 -12.88 1.58
N LEU A 37 10.75 -12.45 0.32
CA LEU A 37 11.19 -13.21 -0.85
C LEU A 37 12.70 -13.49 -0.80
N SER A 38 13.50 -12.50 -0.42
CA SER A 38 14.97 -12.66 -0.31
C SER A 38 15.40 -13.65 0.79
N GLN A 39 14.52 -13.93 1.76
CA GLN A 39 14.77 -14.87 2.85
C GLN A 39 14.12 -16.25 2.61
N ALA A 40 13.25 -16.36 1.61
CA ALA A 40 12.51 -17.58 1.35
C ALA A 40 13.40 -18.63 0.68
N THR A 41 13.50 -19.81 1.30
CA THR A 41 14.21 -20.98 0.77
C THR A 41 13.27 -22.07 0.27
N ASP A 42 11.99 -22.00 0.65
CA ASP A 42 10.93 -22.92 0.22
C ASP A 42 10.25 -22.40 -1.06
N ILE A 43 10.15 -23.25 -2.08
CA ILE A 43 9.57 -22.93 -3.39
C ILE A 43 8.09 -22.55 -3.28
N MET A 44 7.31 -23.24 -2.44
CA MET A 44 5.89 -22.93 -2.24
C MET A 44 5.71 -21.57 -1.57
N LEU A 45 6.61 -21.23 -0.65
CA LEU A 45 6.65 -19.91 -0.01
C LEU A 45 7.02 -18.81 -1.02
N VAL A 46 7.99 -19.08 -1.91
CA VAL A 46 8.38 -18.18 -3.01
C VAL A 46 7.17 -17.90 -3.92
N GLU A 47 6.46 -18.94 -4.36
CA GLU A 47 5.27 -18.77 -5.23
C GLU A 47 4.19 -17.91 -4.55
N SER A 48 3.91 -18.17 -3.28
CA SER A 48 2.95 -17.37 -2.50
C SER A 48 3.37 -15.90 -2.41
N ILE A 49 4.66 -15.63 -2.16
CA ILE A 49 5.17 -14.26 -2.04
C ILE A 49 5.14 -13.55 -3.40
N VAL A 50 5.42 -14.25 -4.50
CA VAL A 50 5.35 -13.68 -5.86
C VAL A 50 3.90 -13.32 -6.21
N LEU A 51 2.91 -14.14 -5.83
CA LEU A 51 1.50 -13.81 -6.02
C LEU A 51 1.09 -12.59 -5.19
N GLU A 52 1.55 -12.50 -3.93
CA GLU A 52 1.33 -11.33 -3.07
C GLU A 52 1.92 -10.06 -3.71
N LEU A 53 3.17 -10.13 -4.22
CA LEU A 53 3.83 -9.01 -4.89
C LEU A 53 3.04 -8.51 -6.09
N LYS A 54 2.59 -9.39 -6.98
CA LYS A 54 1.79 -9.00 -8.15
C LYS A 54 0.50 -8.28 -7.76
N SER A 55 -0.16 -8.76 -6.71
CA SER A 55 -1.38 -8.14 -6.18
C SER A 55 -1.09 -6.73 -5.64
N LEU A 56 -0.02 -6.58 -4.86
CA LEU A 56 0.39 -5.30 -4.30
C LEU A 56 0.85 -4.30 -5.36
N GLU A 57 1.58 -4.75 -6.39
CA GLU A 57 1.99 -3.92 -7.53
C GLU A 57 0.76 -3.43 -8.31
N THR A 58 -0.20 -4.31 -8.59
CA THR A 58 -1.47 -3.95 -9.23
C THR A 58 -2.25 -2.92 -8.42
N LYS A 59 -2.34 -3.12 -7.10
CA LYS A 59 -2.97 -2.17 -6.18
C LYS A 59 -2.25 -0.82 -6.21
N HIS A 60 -0.93 -0.82 -6.14
CA HIS A 60 -0.12 0.40 -6.15
C HIS A 60 -0.33 1.20 -7.45
N ASP A 61 -0.32 0.54 -8.61
CA ASP A 61 -0.57 1.17 -9.90
C ASP A 61 -1.98 1.78 -10.00
N TYR A 62 -2.99 1.07 -9.49
CA TYR A 62 -4.35 1.58 -9.41
C TYR A 62 -4.44 2.84 -8.55
N LEU A 63 -3.82 2.84 -7.37
CA LEU A 63 -3.80 3.99 -6.47
C LEU A 63 -3.07 5.19 -7.09
N LEU A 64 -1.94 4.96 -7.78
CA LEU A 64 -1.23 6.00 -8.51
C LEU A 64 -2.07 6.60 -9.64
N LYS A 65 -2.81 5.76 -10.38
CA LYS A 65 -3.74 6.23 -11.42
C LYS A 65 -4.87 7.06 -10.82
N ARG A 66 -5.48 6.64 -9.70
CA ARG A 66 -6.48 7.45 -8.98
C ARG A 66 -5.91 8.79 -8.54
N LEU A 67 -4.68 8.81 -8.04
CA LEU A 67 -4.03 10.02 -7.54
C LEU A 67 -3.70 11.02 -8.65
N LYS A 68 -3.39 10.53 -9.87
CA LYS A 68 -3.19 11.35 -11.06
C LYS A 68 -4.53 11.80 -11.68
N GLY A 69 -5.50 10.91 -11.81
CA GLY A 69 -6.83 11.21 -12.38
C GLY A 69 -7.71 12.09 -11.48
N GLY A 70 -7.41 12.19 -10.19
CA GLY A 70 -8.01 13.16 -9.27
C GLY A 70 -7.56 14.61 -9.50
N LYS A 71 -6.53 14.85 -10.32
CA LYS A 71 -6.02 16.20 -10.65
C LYS A 71 -6.64 16.81 -11.92
N GLU A 72 -7.48 16.07 -12.64
CA GLU A 72 -8.11 16.51 -13.90
C GLU A 72 -9.59 16.95 -13.73
N LYS A 73 -9.98 17.45 -12.55
CA LYS A 73 -11.30 18.06 -12.35
C LYS A 73 -11.19 19.50 -11.89
#